data_AF-A0A6G9XSJ7-F1
#
_entry.id   AF-A0A6G9XSJ7-F1
#
_cell.length_a   1.000
_cell.length_b   1.000
_cell.length_c   1.000
_cell.angle_alpha   90.00
_cell.angle_beta   90.00
_cell.angle_gamma   90.00
#
_symmetry.space_group_name_H-M   'P 1'
#
loop_
_entity.id
_entity.type
_entity.pdbx_description
1 polymer ?
#
loop_
_entity_poly.entity_id
_entity_poly.type
_entity_poly.pdbx_seq_one_letter_code
_entity_poly.pdbx_strand_id
1 'polypeptide(L)'
;MTIFENSRSMTSSVCGEWAERVAGRTEPAWQVSWLPQRLHREQARAAMELGELLSRPDFASDRPAQTRAETSAGVLGITVHQALELLHRRMRDRHP
;
A
#
# COMPACT_ATOMS: atom_id res chain seq x y z
N MET A 1 5.67 -12.44 -0.02
CA MET A 1 5.07 -11.20 -0.52
C MET A 1 4.62 -11.47 -1.95
N THR A 2 3.34 -11.27 -2.25
CA THR A 2 2.72 -11.75 -3.50
C THR A 2 2.01 -10.59 -4.21
N ILE A 3 2.79 -9.57 -4.55
CA ILE A 3 2.33 -8.44 -5.34
C ILE A 3 2.62 -8.71 -6.80
N PHE A 4 1.57 -8.71 -7.62
CA PHE A 4 1.64 -8.80 -9.07
C PHE A 4 1.72 -7.39 -9.64
N GLU A 5 2.73 -7.14 -10.47
CA GLU A 5 3.02 -5.83 -11.04
C GLU A 5 3.23 -5.93 -12.54
N ASN A 6 2.68 -4.96 -13.27
CA ASN A 6 3.03 -4.66 -14.65
C ASN A 6 3.30 -3.15 -14.80
N SER A 7 3.51 -2.67 -16.03
CA SER A 7 3.86 -1.26 -16.30
C SER A 7 2.76 -0.24 -15.93
N ARG A 8 1.54 -0.68 -15.62
CA ARG A 8 0.37 0.17 -15.36
C ARG A 8 -0.39 -0.17 -14.08
N SER A 9 -0.18 -1.33 -13.48
CA SER A 9 -0.93 -1.74 -12.30
C SER A 9 -0.11 -2.60 -11.34
N MET A 10 -0.41 -2.48 -10.04
CA MET A 10 0.03 -3.37 -8.99
C MET A 10 -1.18 -3.89 -8.22
N THR A 11 -1.21 -5.18 -7.92
CA THR A 11 -2.28 -5.84 -7.16
C THR A 11 -1.68 -6.87 -6.20
N SER A 12 -2.42 -7.28 -5.18
CA SER A 12 -2.01 -8.33 -4.24
C SER A 12 -3.05 -9.44 -4.20
N SER A 13 -2.61 -10.69 -4.00
CA SER A 13 -3.53 -11.79 -3.66
C SER A 13 -3.90 -11.84 -2.18
N VAL A 14 -3.26 -11.01 -1.34
CA VAL A 14 -3.41 -11.01 0.12
C VAL A 14 -4.34 -9.91 0.59
N CYS A 15 -4.31 -8.74 -0.07
CA CYS A 15 -5.18 -7.62 0.27
C CYS A 15 -5.96 -7.11 -0.96
N GLY A 16 -7.12 -6.47 -0.71
CA GLY A 16 -7.95 -5.86 -1.74
C GLY A 16 -7.48 -4.47 -2.20
N GLU A 17 -6.21 -4.14 -1.94
CA GLU A 17 -5.61 -2.88 -2.35
C GLU A 17 -4.98 -3.00 -3.73
N TRP A 18 -4.90 -1.88 -4.43
CA TRP A 18 -4.36 -1.80 -5.78
C TRP A 18 -3.62 -0.49 -5.99
N ALA A 19 -2.70 -0.47 -6.95
CA ALA A 19 -2.11 0.74 -7.48
C ALA A 19 -2.29 0.76 -9.00
N GLU A 20 -2.61 1.92 -9.56
CA GLU A 20 -2.64 2.14 -11.01
C GLU A 20 -1.77 3.33 -11.40
N ARG A 21 -1.21 3.25 -12.60
CA ARG A 21 -0.53 4.36 -13.25
C ARG A 21 -1.53 5.15 -14.09
N VAL A 22 -1.76 6.40 -13.76
CA VAL A 22 -2.69 7.24 -14.52
C VAL A 22 -2.11 7.66 -15.86
N ALA A 23 -2.89 7.49 -16.91
CA ALA A 23 -2.50 7.76 -18.29
C ALA A 23 -2.20 9.25 -18.53
N GLY A 24 -1.23 9.52 -19.42
CA GLY A 24 -0.91 10.88 -19.86
C GLY A 24 -0.20 11.78 -18.83
N ARG A 25 0.16 11.25 -17.66
CA ARG A 25 0.86 12.02 -16.62
C ARG A 25 2.36 11.70 -16.57
N THR A 26 3.16 12.75 -16.41
CA THR A 26 4.54 12.68 -15.93
C THR A 26 4.55 12.29 -14.45
N GLU A 27 5.65 11.69 -13.99
CA GLU A 27 5.80 11.28 -12.60
C GLU A 27 5.64 12.48 -11.63
N PRO A 28 5.06 12.29 -10.43
CA PRO A 28 4.48 11.05 -9.88
C PRO A 28 3.13 10.69 -10.53
N ALA A 29 3.04 9.50 -11.13
CA ALA A 29 1.87 9.08 -11.92
C ALA A 29 1.04 7.97 -11.27
N TRP A 30 1.53 7.36 -10.19
CA TRP A 30 0.85 6.23 -9.54
C TRP A 30 -0.15 6.70 -8.50
N GLN A 31 -1.29 6.03 -8.42
CA GLN A 31 -2.28 6.20 -7.37
C GLN A 31 -2.59 4.86 -6.75
N VAL A 32 -2.66 4.84 -5.43
CA VAL A 32 -2.97 3.66 -4.64
C VAL A 32 -4.37 3.81 -4.06
N SER A 33 -5.11 2.72 -3.96
CA SER A 33 -6.51 2.66 -3.55
C SER A 33 -6.84 3.26 -2.18
N TRP A 34 -5.85 3.40 -1.30
CA TRP A 34 -6.02 3.85 0.09
C TRP A 34 -5.18 5.08 0.46
N LEU A 35 -4.37 5.61 -0.47
CA LEU A 35 -3.62 6.86 -0.29
C LEU A 35 -4.13 7.94 -1.23
N PRO A 36 -4.35 9.18 -0.75
CA PRO A 36 -4.90 10.25 -1.58
C PRO A 36 -3.88 10.86 -2.55
N GLN A 37 -2.58 10.76 -2.23
CA GLN A 37 -1.50 11.41 -2.97
C GLN A 37 -1.01 10.58 -4.16
N ARG A 38 -0.48 11.28 -5.17
CA ARG A 38 0.24 10.64 -6.28
C ARG A 38 1.64 10.23 -5.83
N LEU A 39 2.06 9.07 -6.31
CA LEU A 39 3.31 8.43 -5.91
C LEU A 39 4.20 8.18 -7.13
N HIS A 40 5.51 8.18 -6.89
CA HIS A 40 6.44 7.53 -7.80
C HIS A 40 6.25 6.01 -7.73
N ARG A 41 6.73 5.29 -8.75
CA ARG A 41 6.60 3.83 -8.82
C ARG A 41 7.11 3.11 -7.55
N GLU A 42 8.26 3.51 -7.03
CA GLU A 42 8.85 2.92 -5.82
C GLU A 42 7.99 3.14 -4.58
N GLN A 43 7.40 4.33 -4.45
CA GLN A 43 6.48 4.62 -3.36
C GLN A 43 5.16 3.85 -3.52
N ALA A 44 4.64 3.73 -4.74
CA ALA A 44 3.45 2.90 -5.00
C ALA A 44 3.70 1.43 -4.63
N ARG A 45 4.89 0.90 -4.96
CA ARG A 45 5.35 -0.42 -4.55
C ARG A 45 5.40 -0.54 -3.02
N ALA A 46 6.01 0.41 -2.33
CA ALA A 46 6.07 0.43 -0.86
C ALA A 46 4.68 0.50 -0.21
N ALA A 47 3.74 1.23 -0.79
CA ALA A 47 2.35 1.29 -0.32
C ALA A 47 1.62 -0.05 -0.50
N MET A 48 1.81 -0.72 -1.64
CA MET A 48 1.25 -2.06 -1.85
C MET A 48 1.83 -3.07 -0.85
N GLU A 49 3.13 -2.99 -0.62
CA GLU A 49 3.85 -3.82 0.33
C GLU A 49 3.37 -3.62 1.77
N LEU A 50 3.21 -2.37 2.18
CA LEU A 50 2.68 -2.01 3.48
C LEU A 50 1.23 -2.51 3.65
N GLY A 51 0.37 -2.30 2.66
CA GLY A 51 -1.02 -2.77 2.69
C GLY A 51 -1.12 -4.29 2.81
N GLU A 52 -0.27 -5.04 2.11
CA GLU A 52 -0.21 -6.50 2.21
C GLU A 52 0.25 -6.95 3.61
N LEU A 53 1.31 -6.36 4.16
CA LEU A 53 1.81 -6.70 5.50
C LEU A 53 0.75 -6.47 6.58
N LEU A 54 0.09 -5.32 6.55
CA LEU A 54 -0.91 -4.94 7.55
C LEU A 54 -2.24 -5.71 7.41
N SER A 55 -2.49 -6.34 6.27
CA SER A 55 -3.67 -7.19 6.07
C SER A 55 -3.49 -8.61 6.62
N ARG A 56 -2.28 -9.00 7.01
CA ARG A 56 -2.01 -10.36 7.51
C ARG A 56 -2.47 -10.52 8.96
N PRO A 57 -3.15 -11.62 9.32
CA PRO A 57 -3.63 -11.85 10.68
C PRO A 57 -2.51 -12.08 11.71
N ASP A 58 -1.33 -12.53 11.26
CA ASP A 58 -0.16 -12.80 12.09
C ASP A 58 0.78 -11.59 12.26
N PHE A 59 0.44 -10.43 11.67
CA PHE A 59 1.30 -9.23 11.66
C PHE A 59 1.71 -8.77 13.07
N ALA A 60 0.78 -8.80 14.03
CA ALA A 60 1.02 -8.36 15.40
C ALA A 60 2.10 -9.20 16.14
N SER A 61 2.29 -10.45 15.72
CA SER A 61 3.29 -11.37 16.29
C SER A 61 4.57 -11.50 15.45
N ASP A 62 4.55 -11.11 14.18
CA ASP A 62 5.66 -11.24 13.23
C ASP A 62 6.57 -10.01 13.29
N ARG A 63 7.59 -10.02 14.17
CA ARG A 63 8.55 -8.90 14.29
C ARG A 63 9.27 -8.58 12.96
N PRO A 64 9.76 -9.57 12.18
CA PRO A 64 10.28 -9.27 10.84
C PRO A 64 9.30 -8.58 9.90
N ALA A 65 7.99 -8.85 9.99
CA ALA A 65 6.98 -8.12 9.24
C ALA A 65 6.81 -6.68 9.74
N GLN A 66 6.88 -6.45 11.05
CA GLN A 66 6.79 -5.10 11.63
C GLN A 66 7.94 -4.20 11.16
N THR A 67 9.19 -4.68 11.20
CA THR A 67 10.35 -3.92 10.69
C THR A 67 10.22 -3.59 9.20
N ARG A 68 9.70 -4.53 8.41
CA ARG A 68 9.42 -4.28 6.98
C ARG A 68 8.32 -3.24 6.79
N ALA A 69 7.26 -3.29 7.58
CA ALA A 69 6.18 -2.30 7.54
C ALA A 69 6.70 -0.90 7.91
N GLU A 70 7.55 -0.77 8.93
CA GLU A 70 8.19 0.50 9.28
C GLU A 70 9.06 1.03 8.14
N THR A 71 9.83 0.16 7.49
CA THR A 71 10.66 0.53 6.33
C THR A 71 9.79 1.05 5.18
N SER A 72 8.73 0.31 4.81
CA SER A 72 7.80 0.71 3.76
C SER A 72 7.07 2.02 4.10
N ALA A 73 6.65 2.20 5.36
CA ALA A 73 6.01 3.42 5.84
C ALA A 73 6.99 4.62 5.76
N GLY A 74 8.27 4.40 6.08
CA GLY A 74 9.33 5.39 5.93
C GLY A 74 9.50 5.90 4.50
N VAL A 75 9.45 5.02 3.50
CA VAL A 75 9.49 5.40 2.06
C VAL A 75 8.30 6.29 1.67
N LEU A 76 7.17 6.12 2.33
CA LEU A 76 5.94 6.90 2.12
C LEU A 76 5.90 8.19 2.94
N GLY A 77 6.82 8.38 3.88
CA GLY A 77 6.82 9.51 4.81
C GLY A 77 5.68 9.46 5.82
N ILE A 78 5.15 8.27 6.14
CA ILE A 78 4.07 8.08 7.11
C ILE A 78 4.49 7.06 8.18
N THR A 79 3.70 6.97 9.25
CA THR A 79 3.85 5.90 10.24
C THR A 79 3.00 4.69 9.91
N VAL A 80 3.35 3.53 10.47
CA VAL A 80 2.51 2.32 10.40
C VAL A 80 1.11 2.58 10.98
N HIS A 81 1.01 3.38 12.03
CA HIS A 81 -0.28 3.75 12.64
C HIS A 81 -1.16 4.53 11.66
N GLN A 82 -0.62 5.56 10.99
CA GLN A 82 -1.36 6.32 9.98
C GLN A 82 -1.81 5.43 8.82
N ALA A 83 -0.97 4.47 8.40
CA ALA A 83 -1.35 3.52 7.35
C ALA A 83 -2.53 2.65 7.78
N LEU A 84 -2.54 2.15 9.03
CA LEU A 84 -3.66 1.39 9.59
C LEU A 84 -4.96 2.22 9.62
N GLU A 85 -4.91 3.49 10.02
CA GLU A 85 -6.08 4.38 10.04
C GLU A 85 -6.67 4.57 8.63
N LEU A 86 -5.82 4.78 7.63
CA LEU A 86 -6.24 4.97 6.24
C LEU A 86 -6.83 3.70 5.64
N LEU A 87 -6.19 2.54 5.86
CA LEU A 87 -6.69 1.25 5.41
C LEU A 87 -8.03 0.91 6.09
N HIS A 88 -8.15 1.15 7.40
CA HIS A 88 -9.40 0.93 8.12
C HIS A 88 -10.54 1.81 7.59
N ARG A 89 -10.27 3.09 7.31
CA ARG A 89 -11.24 3.99 6.66
C ARG A 89 -11.67 3.43 5.31
N ARG A 90 -10.70 3.01 4.49
CA ARG A 90 -10.97 2.43 3.17
C ARG A 90 -11.83 1.17 3.25
N MET A 91 -11.58 0.29 4.22
CA MET A 91 -12.39 -0.92 4.44
C MET A 91 -13.84 -0.57 4.78
N ARG A 92 -14.06 0.44 5.63
CA ARG A 92 -15.41 0.93 5.93
C ARG A 92 -16.11 1.49 4.69
N ASP A 93 -15.40 2.24 3.86
CA ASP A 93 -15.96 2.80 2.62
C ASP A 93 -16.29 1.73 1.55
N ARG A 94 -15.72 0.52 1.65
CA ARG A 94 -16.09 -0.62 0.78
C ARG A 94 -17.39 -1.32 1.21
N HIS A 95 -17.75 -1.23 2.48
CA HIS A 95 -18.89 -1.92 3.09
C HIS A 95 -19.84 -0.92 3.75
N PRO A 96 -20.66 -0.18 2.97
CA PRO A 96 -21.69 0.71 3.50
C PRO A 96 -22.84 -0.04 4.17
#